data_AF-A0A1E1KHA1-F1
#
_entry.id   AF-A0A1E1KHA1-F1
#
_cell.length_a   1.000
_cell.length_b   1.000
_cell.length_c   1.000
_cell.angle_alpha   90.00
_cell.angle_beta   90.00
_cell.angle_gamma   90.00
#
_symmetry.space_group_name_H-M   'P 1'
#
loop_
_entity.id
_entity.type
_entity.pdbx_description
1 polymer ?
#
loop_
_entity_poly.entity_id
_entity_poly.type
_entity_poly.pdbx_seq_one_letter_code
_entity_poly.pdbx_strand_id
1 'polypeptide(L)'
;MEASINLTEGCESVGLHIQHNDDFSQKTTSYFSYAEEGIFVDRSLSNPEGDVRKPTVSGPFTLFTFRDKGKETVEKLHFQMSFDGDILEVFCQRSLCLIHYGIWNSVYEYWRKLFWGRSRAR
;
A
#
# COMPACT_ATOMS: atom_id res chain seq x y z
N MET A 1 10.96 -5.18 4.61
CA MET A 1 9.68 -5.79 5.04
C MET A 1 9.03 -6.45 3.84
N GLU A 2 8.39 -7.61 4.02
CA GLU A 2 7.69 -8.31 2.95
C GLU A 2 6.29 -8.72 3.41
N ALA A 3 5.34 -8.68 2.48
CA ALA A 3 3.95 -8.99 2.72
C ALA A 3 3.33 -9.62 1.46
N SER A 4 2.67 -10.75 1.63
CA SER A 4 1.90 -11.41 0.57
C SER A 4 0.43 -11.41 0.94
N ILE A 5 -0.42 -10.89 0.04
CA ILE A 5 -1.85 -10.76 0.27
C ILE A 5 -2.60 -11.59 -0.77
N ASN A 6 -3.41 -12.54 -0.30
CA ASN A 6 -4.35 -13.26 -1.15
C ASN A 6 -5.60 -12.39 -1.32
N LEU A 7 -5.98 -12.19 -2.57
CA LEU A 7 -7.13 -11.38 -2.93
C LEU A 7 -8.33 -12.29 -3.20
N THR A 8 -9.49 -11.89 -2.67
CA THR A 8 -10.76 -12.54 -2.96
C THR A 8 -11.50 -11.78 -4.06
N GLU A 9 -12.36 -12.48 -4.80
CA GLU A 9 -13.27 -11.83 -5.75
C GLU A 9 -14.06 -10.70 -5.07
N GLY A 10 -14.19 -9.57 -5.76
CA GLY A 10 -14.91 -8.39 -5.26
C GLY A 10 -14.13 -7.51 -4.27
N CYS A 11 -12.84 -7.76 -4.06
CA CYS A 11 -11.96 -6.81 -3.38
C CYS A 11 -11.79 -5.56 -4.27
N GLU A 12 -12.01 -4.36 -3.71
CA GLU A 12 -11.86 -3.10 -4.45
C GLU A 12 -10.45 -2.53 -4.29
N SER A 13 -9.92 -2.61 -3.06
CA SER A 13 -8.58 -2.17 -2.73
C SER A 13 -8.03 -2.96 -1.54
N VAL A 14 -6.71 -3.12 -1.54
CA VAL A 14 -6.01 -3.84 -0.48
C VAL A 14 -4.65 -3.21 -0.23
N GLY A 15 -4.21 -3.19 1.02
CA GLY A 15 -2.95 -2.54 1.32
C GLY A 15 -2.48 -2.68 2.75
N LEU A 16 -1.57 -1.79 3.09
CA LEU A 16 -0.82 -1.76 4.33
C LEU A 16 -0.82 -0.34 4.88
N HIS A 17 -1.10 -0.23 6.17
CA HIS A 17 -0.81 0.96 6.95
C HIS A 17 0.55 0.77 7.63
N ILE A 18 1.38 1.78 7.51
CA ILE A 18 2.73 1.85 8.11
C ILE A 18 2.92 3.20 8.77
N GLN A 19 3.89 3.28 9.69
CA GLN A 19 4.22 4.49 10.43
C GLN A 19 2.96 5.14 11.00
N HIS A 20 2.13 4.31 11.64
CA HIS A 20 0.84 4.73 12.16
C HIS A 20 0.85 4.76 13.68
N ASN A 21 0.04 5.65 14.24
CA ASN A 21 -0.31 5.64 15.66
C ASN A 21 -1.53 4.72 15.91
N ASP A 22 -1.94 4.64 17.17
CA ASP A 22 -2.91 3.64 17.64
C ASP A 22 -4.32 3.87 17.10
N ASP A 23 -4.66 5.13 16.82
CA ASP A 23 -5.97 5.54 16.30
C ASP A 23 -5.96 5.79 14.78
N PHE A 24 -4.83 5.56 14.10
CA PHE A 24 -4.66 5.79 12.66
C PHE A 24 -4.87 7.25 12.20
N SER A 25 -4.85 8.22 13.13
CA SER A 25 -4.89 9.65 12.79
C SER A 25 -3.58 10.12 12.15
N GLN A 26 -2.47 9.43 12.44
CA GLN A 26 -1.22 9.52 11.70
C GLN A 26 -0.97 8.17 11.03
N LYS A 27 -0.76 8.15 9.70
CA LYS A 27 -0.41 6.94 8.93
C LYS A 27 0.08 7.26 7.54
N THR A 28 0.88 6.35 6.99
CA THR A 28 1.09 6.23 5.54
C THR A 28 0.40 4.97 5.04
N THR A 29 -0.32 5.06 3.92
CA THR A 29 -1.09 3.94 3.37
C THR A 29 -0.60 3.58 1.98
N SER A 30 -0.02 2.39 1.85
CA SER A 30 0.36 1.82 0.55
C SER A 30 -0.68 0.78 0.15
N TYR A 31 -1.33 0.94 -1.00
CA TYR A 31 -2.43 0.08 -1.41
C TYR A 31 -2.50 -0.12 -2.92
N PHE A 32 -3.10 -1.23 -3.32
CA PHE A 32 -3.52 -1.54 -4.67
C PHE A 32 -5.00 -1.17 -4.84
N SER A 33 -5.35 -0.58 -5.99
CA SER A 33 -6.74 -0.32 -6.40
C SER A 33 -7.06 -1.11 -7.67
N TYR A 34 -8.10 -1.94 -7.62
CA TYR A 34 -8.58 -2.66 -8.80
C TYR A 34 -9.24 -1.72 -9.82
N ALA A 35 -9.97 -0.71 -9.34
CA ALA A 35 -10.71 0.20 -10.22
C ALA A 35 -9.78 1.13 -11.01
N GLU A 36 -8.64 1.49 -10.42
CA GLU A 36 -7.68 2.42 -11.01
C GLU A 36 -6.45 1.71 -11.60
N GLU A 37 -6.36 0.38 -11.47
CA GLU A 37 -5.24 -0.44 -11.93
C GLU A 37 -3.88 0.17 -11.55
N GLY A 38 -3.70 0.41 -10.26
CA GLY A 38 -2.51 1.08 -9.75
C GLY A 38 -2.16 0.74 -8.32
N ILE A 39 -0.89 0.97 -7.99
CA ILE A 39 -0.40 1.05 -6.62
C ILE A 39 -0.32 2.53 -6.23
N PHE A 40 -0.80 2.82 -5.04
CA PHE A 40 -0.92 4.15 -4.48
C PHE A 40 -0.26 4.19 -3.12
N VAL A 41 0.31 5.34 -2.82
CA VAL A 41 0.81 5.70 -1.50
C VAL A 41 0.14 7.00 -1.10
N ASP A 42 -0.80 6.90 -0.16
CA ASP A 42 -1.40 8.06 0.48
C ASP A 42 -0.60 8.48 1.71
N ARG A 43 -0.20 9.76 1.71
CA ARG A 43 0.59 10.43 2.76
C ARG A 43 -0.14 11.60 3.39
N SER A 44 -1.42 11.81 3.07
CA SER A 44 -2.22 12.93 3.58
C SER A 44 -2.18 13.02 5.11
N LEU A 45 -2.05 11.87 5.79
CA LEU A 45 -1.97 11.74 7.24
C LEU A 45 -0.58 11.33 7.75
N SER A 46 0.49 11.45 6.97
CA SER A 46 1.80 10.91 7.37
C SER A 46 2.46 11.70 8.51
N ASN A 47 2.19 13.00 8.62
CA ASN A 47 2.69 13.89 9.68
C ASN A 47 1.73 15.09 9.86
N PRO A 48 1.80 15.83 10.99
CA PRO A 48 0.91 16.96 11.25
C PRO A 48 1.33 18.27 10.55
N GLU A 49 2.55 18.36 9.99
CA GLU A 49 3.12 19.61 9.48
C GLU A 49 2.42 20.11 8.21
N GLY A 50 1.81 21.29 8.26
CA GLY A 50 0.99 21.81 7.15
C GLY A 50 1.78 22.33 5.95
N ASP A 51 3.06 22.64 6.13
CA ASP A 51 3.99 23.14 5.11
C ASP A 51 4.72 22.04 4.34
N VAL A 52 4.71 20.81 4.86
CA VAL A 52 5.24 19.63 4.18
C VAL A 52 4.25 19.14 3.12
N ARG A 53 4.71 19.08 1.86
CA ARG A 53 3.90 18.54 0.76
C ARG A 53 3.65 17.04 0.93
N LYS A 54 2.38 16.65 0.93
CA LYS A 54 1.94 15.24 1.10
C LYS A 54 1.11 14.72 -0.09
N PRO A 55 1.60 14.85 -1.35
CA PRO A 55 0.84 14.31 -2.47
C PRO A 55 0.81 12.78 -2.39
N THR A 56 -0.33 12.23 -2.78
CA THR A 56 -0.45 10.81 -3.10
C THR A 56 0.51 10.49 -4.24
N VAL A 57 1.29 9.43 -4.08
CA VAL A 57 2.19 8.94 -5.12
C VAL A 57 1.57 7.68 -5.72
N SER A 58 1.59 7.55 -7.03
CA SER A 58 0.97 6.40 -7.70
C SER A 58 1.81 5.88 -8.85
N GLY A 59 1.61 4.62 -9.19
CA GLY A 59 2.19 3.97 -10.36
C GLY A 59 1.23 2.93 -10.95
N PRO A 60 1.22 2.75 -12.28
CA PRO A 60 0.38 1.75 -12.92
C PRO A 60 0.80 0.36 -12.47
N PHE A 61 -0.19 -0.48 -12.17
CA PHE A 61 0.05 -1.86 -11.74
C PHE A 61 -1.24 -2.66 -11.90
N THR A 62 -1.15 -3.85 -12.46
CA THR A 62 -2.32 -4.71 -12.67
C THR A 62 -2.02 -6.09 -12.12
N LEU A 63 -2.98 -6.65 -11.38
CA LEU A 63 -2.95 -8.04 -10.97
C LEU A 63 -3.74 -8.87 -11.95
N PHE A 64 -3.16 -9.99 -12.38
CA PHE A 64 -3.81 -10.86 -13.34
C PHE A 64 -4.81 -11.80 -12.67
N THR A 65 -5.92 -12.06 -13.37
CA THR A 65 -6.87 -13.10 -12.98
C THR A 65 -6.70 -14.29 -13.92
N PHE A 66 -6.48 -15.47 -13.34
CA PHE A 66 -6.28 -16.71 -14.06
C PHE A 66 -7.49 -17.61 -13.86
N ARG A 67 -7.92 -18.29 -14.93
CA ARG A 67 -8.95 -19.32 -14.86
C ARG A 67 -8.31 -20.69 -15.06
N ASP A 68 -8.26 -21.48 -14.00
CA ASP A 68 -7.76 -22.86 -14.03
C ASP A 68 -8.90 -23.84 -13.69
N LYS A 69 -9.15 -24.82 -14.58
CA LYS A 69 -10.19 -25.86 -14.42
C LYS A 69 -11.57 -25.35 -13.97
N GLY A 70 -11.96 -24.17 -14.46
CA GLY A 70 -13.25 -23.55 -14.14
C GLY A 70 -13.28 -22.72 -12.84
N LYS A 71 -12.16 -22.65 -12.10
CA LYS A 71 -11.99 -21.79 -10.93
C LYS A 71 -11.21 -20.54 -11.30
N GLU A 72 -11.75 -19.37 -10.98
CA GLU A 72 -11.01 -18.11 -11.08
C GLU A 72 -10.10 -17.94 -9.85
N THR A 73 -8.87 -17.52 -10.11
CA THR A 73 -7.84 -17.27 -9.10
C THR A 73 -7.16 -15.97 -9.43
N VAL A 74 -7.10 -15.06 -8.47
CA VAL A 74 -6.39 -13.79 -8.65
C VAL A 74 -4.94 -13.95 -8.23
N GLU A 75 -4.04 -13.32 -8.98
CA GLU A 75 -2.63 -13.23 -8.64
C GLU A 75 -2.46 -12.67 -7.21
N LYS A 76 -1.54 -13.26 -6.46
CA LYS A 76 -1.22 -12.75 -5.13
C LYS A 76 -0.47 -11.44 -5.27
N LEU A 77 -0.90 -10.45 -4.49
CA LEU A 77 -0.18 -9.19 -4.38
C LEU A 77 1.01 -9.39 -3.43
N HIS A 78 2.22 -9.20 -3.96
CA HIS A 78 3.44 -9.25 -3.16
C HIS A 78 4.02 -7.84 -2.99
N PHE A 79 3.92 -7.30 -1.77
CA PHE A 79 4.58 -6.07 -1.36
C PHE A 79 5.94 -6.37 -0.74
N GLN A 80 6.95 -5.64 -1.19
CA GLN A 80 8.24 -5.52 -0.53
C GLN A 80 8.51 -4.05 -0.26
N MET A 81 8.84 -3.71 0.97
CA MET A 81 9.06 -2.33 1.42
C MET A 81 10.44 -2.22 2.05
N SER A 82 11.23 -1.26 1.57
CA SER A 82 12.52 -0.88 2.16
C SER A 82 12.40 0.48 2.81
N PHE A 83 12.98 0.64 3.99
CA PHE A 83 13.02 1.88 4.75
C PHE A 83 14.47 2.29 4.93
N ASP A 84 14.83 3.50 4.50
CA ASP A 84 16.16 4.08 4.68
C ASP A 84 16.02 5.51 5.24
N GLY A 85 16.07 5.63 6.57
CA GLY A 85 15.75 6.87 7.28
C GLY A 85 14.34 7.35 6.94
N ASP A 86 14.28 8.52 6.30
CA ASP A 86 13.04 9.14 5.82
C ASP A 86 12.62 8.64 4.44
N ILE A 87 13.28 7.64 3.84
CA ILE A 87 12.93 7.14 2.51
C ILE A 87 12.13 5.84 2.64
N LEU A 88 11.03 5.74 1.89
CA LEU A 88 10.31 4.51 1.67
C LEU A 88 10.32 4.13 0.19
N GLU A 89 10.80 2.92 -0.07
CA GLU A 89 10.71 2.26 -1.36
C GLU A 89 9.69 1.13 -1.31
N VAL A 90 8.67 1.21 -2.16
CA VAL A 90 7.66 0.16 -2.31
C VAL A 90 7.89 -0.55 -3.64
N PHE A 91 8.09 -1.86 -3.54
CA PHE A 91 8.22 -2.78 -4.66
C PHE A 91 7.00 -3.69 -4.68
N CYS A 92 6.37 -3.85 -5.86
CA CYS A 92 5.38 -4.91 -6.05
C CYS A 92 5.88 -5.94 -7.07
N GLN A 93 5.60 -7.22 -6.78
CA GLN A 93 5.89 -8.35 -7.65
C GLN A 93 7.36 -8.40 -8.10
N ARG A 94 8.30 -8.21 -7.15
CA ARG A 94 9.79 -8.27 -7.28
C ARG A 94 10.45 -7.38 -8.37
N SER A 95 9.72 -6.79 -9.31
CA SER A 95 10.30 -5.94 -10.37
C SER A 95 9.30 -5.08 -11.15
N LEU A 96 7.99 -5.16 -10.88
CA LEU A 96 6.96 -4.59 -11.77
C LEU A 96 6.53 -3.16 -11.43
N CYS A 97 6.71 -2.72 -10.18
CA CYS A 97 6.59 -1.29 -9.88
C CYS A 97 7.53 -0.91 -8.74
N LEU A 98 8.18 0.24 -8.90
CA LEU A 98 8.99 0.90 -7.88
C LEU A 98 8.36 2.27 -7.61
N ILE A 99 7.97 2.49 -6.36
CA ILE A 99 7.58 3.80 -5.88
C ILE A 99 8.60 4.22 -4.82
N HIS A 100 9.42 5.21 -5.13
CA HIS A 100 10.46 5.76 -4.26
C HIS A 100 10.05 7.17 -3.81
N TYR A 101 10.05 7.43 -2.49
CA TYR A 101 9.72 8.75 -1.97
C TYR A 101 10.20 8.97 -0.52
N GLY A 102 10.35 10.24 -0.15
CA GLY A 102 10.59 10.66 1.21
C GLY A 102 9.30 10.75 2.05
N ILE A 103 9.33 10.20 3.26
CA ILE A 103 8.41 10.39 4.37
C ILE A 103 9.15 11.18 5.44
N TRP A 104 8.87 12.48 5.52
CA TRP A 104 9.36 13.31 6.60
C TRP A 104 8.51 13.03 7.85
N ASN A 105 9.12 12.55 8.93
CA ASN A 105 8.42 12.22 10.17
C ASN A 105 9.09 12.93 11.35
N SER A 106 8.38 13.88 11.99
CA SER A 106 8.91 14.64 13.14
C SER A 106 8.86 13.85 14.45
N VAL A 107 8.29 12.63 14.44
CA VAL A 107 8.09 11.80 15.63
C VAL A 107 8.80 10.46 15.44
N TYR A 108 9.98 10.33 16.05
CA TYR A 108 10.87 9.16 15.99
C TYR A 108 10.29 7.86 16.61
N GLU A 109 9.01 7.83 17.01
CA GLU A 109 8.43 6.78 17.86
C GLU A 109 7.22 6.04 17.26
N TYR A 110 7.17 5.72 15.96
CA TYR A 110 6.03 4.91 15.46
C TYR A 110 6.44 3.85 14.43
N TRP A 111 6.85 2.68 14.94
CA TRP A 111 7.08 1.47 14.14
C TRP A 111 5.94 0.45 14.32
N ARG A 112 4.70 0.83 14.01
CA ARG A 112 3.55 -0.09 13.96
C ARG A 112 3.13 -0.37 12.51
N LYS A 113 2.63 -1.58 12.26
CA LYS A 113 2.24 -2.11 10.94
C LYS A 113 0.88 -2.78 11.04
N LEU A 114 -0.06 -2.45 10.16
CA LEU A 114 -1.38 -3.09 10.09
C LEU A 114 -1.77 -3.39 8.64
N PHE A 115 -2.34 -4.57 8.41
CA PHE A 115 -2.96 -4.96 7.15
C PHE A 115 -4.45 -4.56 7.14
N TRP A 116 -4.95 -4.09 6.01
CA TRP A 116 -6.37 -3.80 5.84
C TRP A 116 -6.85 -4.11 4.41
N GLY A 117 -8.14 -4.38 4.26
CA GLY A 117 -8.77 -4.62 2.96
C GLY A 117 -10.21 -4.15 2.94
N ARG A 118 -10.65 -3.58 1.82
CA ARG A 118 -12.03 -3.14 1.59
C ARG A 118 -12.72 -4.06 0.60
N SER A 119 -13.89 -4.55 0.98
CA SER A 119 -14.77 -5.35 0.12
C SER A 119 -16.09 -4.62 -0.09
N ARG A 120 -16.76 -4.91 -1.21
CA ARG A 120 -18.10 -4.41 -1.48
C ARG A 120 -19.13 -5.25 -0.71
N ALA A 121 -20.00 -4.61 0.07
CA ALA A 121 -21.20 -5.27 0.58
C ALA A 121 -22.14 -5.57 -0.59
N ARG A 122 -22.60 -6.82 -0.72
CA ARG A 122 -23.60 -7.21 -1.71
C ARG A 122 -24.98 -6.71 -1.32
#